data_AF-A5ING5-F1
#
_entry.id   AF-A5ING5-F1
#
_cell.length_a   1.000
_cell.length_b   1.000
_cell.length_c   1.000
_cell.angle_alpha   90.00
_cell.angle_beta   90.00
_cell.angle_gamma   90.00
#
_symmetry.space_group_name_H-M   'P 1'
#
loop_
_entity.id
_entity.type
_entity.pdbx_description
1 polymer ?
#
loop_
_entity_poly.entity_id
_entity_poly.type
_entity_poly.pdbx_seq_one_letter_code
_entity_poly.pdbx_strand_id
1 'polypeptide(L)'
;MNNVDFNSFFEGILYDYYLLEESLTYLRDEKQIQKELDQIYKELSLLRFPISVKDTLAAIFIGIVAGLFEVLISESGLAPDHKHEVTRVPIDYAIPKPQGFKGSVSDLHRQIGPGHDLLRFKEAIEMMKGEKIDFPLWDSTISEVMNGKLRPIGLSIEKAEELNGFNIPEQPILEWLKHMYVDLFTRRSLPVPGTTLIADGNPRAAEIVLNMYKNGFNLKNLLAGGIGILAINVGIKIYWSLKLFKDNKDRQLPFVEAFKETEKQLKEIQKTEKFTFMEMISYVTLVIISGLKSAILKELFSFNFGACIMFIKALLSYIKKIQEKRKNLLETKNLKLLELSNINNAWTRTTEKQILYVINLMNEYQRVISDDKSNCKIELDNEISNERMIKALREIKLYLENIRRRYSENE
;
A
#
# COMPACT_ATOMS: atom_id res chain seq x y z
N MET A 1 10.32 82.84 -21.43
CA MET A 1 9.60 81.56 -21.38
C MET A 1 10.64 80.50 -21.06
N ASN A 2 10.78 80.18 -19.78
CA ASN A 2 11.62 79.06 -19.37
C ASN A 2 10.92 77.79 -19.88
N ASN A 3 11.64 77.00 -20.66
CA ASN A 3 11.21 75.65 -21.00
C ASN A 3 10.88 74.97 -19.67
N VAL A 4 9.59 74.67 -19.46
CA VAL A 4 9.22 73.60 -18.53
C VAL A 4 10.09 72.43 -18.94
N ASP A 5 10.93 71.94 -18.04
CA ASP A 5 11.86 70.85 -18.35
C ASP A 5 11.02 69.61 -18.63
N PHE A 6 10.66 69.46 -19.91
CA PHE A 6 9.85 68.39 -20.43
C PHE A 6 10.48 67.04 -20.08
N ASN A 7 11.80 66.99 -19.89
CA ASN A 7 12.49 65.79 -19.45
C ASN A 7 12.06 65.40 -18.03
N SER A 8 11.99 66.34 -17.08
CA SER A 8 11.54 66.03 -15.71
C SER A 8 10.08 65.53 -15.66
N PHE A 9 9.21 66.05 -16.54
CA PHE A 9 7.83 65.58 -16.64
C PHE A 9 7.75 64.17 -17.26
N PHE A 10 8.51 63.92 -18.32
CA PHE A 10 8.59 62.59 -18.94
C PHE A 10 9.26 61.56 -18.02
N GLU A 11 10.25 61.96 -17.24
CA GLU A 11 10.88 61.13 -16.21
C GLU A 11 9.86 60.73 -15.14
N GLY A 12 8.99 61.64 -14.70
CA GLY A 12 7.89 61.33 -13.79
C GLY A 12 6.90 60.30 -14.34
N ILE A 13 6.50 60.43 -15.61
CA ILE A 13 5.58 59.47 -16.26
C ILE A 13 6.23 58.10 -16.46
N LEU A 14 7.49 58.07 -16.91
CA LEU A 14 8.26 56.83 -17.05
C LEU A 14 8.42 56.11 -15.72
N TYR A 15 8.57 56.89 -14.64
CA TYR A 15 8.70 56.38 -13.30
C TYR A 15 7.38 55.78 -12.76
N ASP A 16 6.26 56.47 -12.95
CA ASP A 16 4.93 55.95 -12.60
C ASP A 16 4.61 54.67 -13.38
N TYR A 17 5.01 54.61 -14.65
CA TYR A 17 4.89 53.41 -15.48
C TYR A 17 5.72 52.25 -14.93
N TYR A 18 6.97 52.50 -14.54
CA TYR A 18 7.85 51.48 -13.95
C TYR A 18 7.29 50.94 -12.62
N LEU A 19 6.78 51.83 -11.77
CA LEU A 19 6.18 51.48 -10.48
C LEU A 19 4.90 50.64 -10.64
N LEU A 20 4.11 50.96 -11.67
CA LEU A 20 2.94 50.17 -12.05
C LEU A 20 3.35 48.77 -12.56
N GLU A 21 4.37 48.66 -13.42
CA GLU A 21 4.84 47.38 -13.96
C GLU A 21 5.40 46.45 -12.88
N GLU A 22 6.20 46.97 -11.94
CA GLU A 22 6.70 46.20 -10.79
C GLU A 22 5.56 45.75 -9.87
N SER A 23 4.59 46.63 -9.59
CA SER A 23 3.42 46.29 -8.76
C SER A 23 2.54 45.22 -9.42
N LEU A 24 2.36 45.29 -10.74
CA LEU A 24 1.63 44.26 -11.51
C LEU A 24 2.37 42.92 -11.52
N THR A 25 3.70 42.93 -11.50
CA THR A 25 4.53 41.72 -11.40
C THR A 25 4.41 41.10 -10.01
N TYR A 26 4.57 41.89 -8.96
CA TYR A 26 4.34 41.47 -7.56
C TYR A 26 2.96 40.80 -7.39
N LEU A 27 1.88 41.46 -7.82
CA LEU A 27 0.52 40.94 -7.67
C LEU A 27 0.30 39.62 -8.40
N ARG A 28 1.00 39.42 -9.52
CA ARG A 28 0.93 38.17 -10.30
C ARG A 28 1.61 37.03 -9.54
N ASP A 29 2.80 37.27 -9.02
CA ASP A 29 3.60 36.29 -8.31
C ASP A 29 2.95 35.91 -6.97
N GLU A 30 2.48 36.90 -6.20
CA GLU A 30 1.70 36.71 -4.98
C GLU A 30 0.48 35.82 -5.26
N LYS A 31 -0.32 36.15 -6.29
CA LYS A 31 -1.51 35.38 -6.63
C LYS A 31 -1.19 33.94 -7.05
N GLN A 32 -0.07 33.73 -7.74
CA GLN A 32 0.38 32.39 -8.10
C GLN A 32 0.76 31.58 -6.85
N ILE A 33 1.57 32.15 -5.95
CA ILE A 33 1.98 31.48 -4.71
C ILE A 33 0.77 31.22 -3.81
N GLN A 34 -0.17 32.16 -3.72
CA GLN A 34 -1.40 31.97 -2.95
C GLN A 34 -2.23 30.79 -3.49
N LYS A 35 -2.34 30.66 -4.80
CA LYS A 35 -3.02 29.52 -5.45
C LYS A 35 -2.32 28.18 -5.15
N GLU A 36 -0.98 28.17 -5.14
CA GLU A 36 -0.20 26.99 -4.76
C GLU A 36 -0.39 26.64 -3.27
N LEU A 37 -0.39 27.65 -2.38
CA LEU A 37 -0.68 27.48 -0.96
C LEU A 37 -2.10 26.95 -0.72
N ASP A 38 -3.10 27.49 -1.40
CA ASP A 38 -4.49 27.02 -1.33
C ASP A 38 -4.59 25.55 -1.75
N GLN A 39 -3.84 25.15 -2.78
CA GLN A 39 -3.75 23.75 -3.18
C GLN A 39 -3.11 22.88 -2.08
N ILE A 40 -2.01 23.32 -1.47
CA ILE A 40 -1.36 22.60 -0.37
C ILE A 40 -2.29 22.49 0.85
N TYR A 41 -2.98 23.56 1.22
CA TYR A 41 -3.98 23.55 2.30
C TYR A 41 -5.13 22.60 2.00
N LYS A 42 -5.59 22.58 0.75
CA LYS A 42 -6.60 21.63 0.29
C LYS A 42 -6.09 20.20 0.39
N GLU A 43 -4.84 19.92 0.01
CA GLU A 43 -4.25 18.58 0.12
C GLU A 43 -4.01 18.15 1.58
N LEU A 44 -3.59 19.07 2.45
CA LEU A 44 -3.42 18.82 3.89
C LEU A 44 -4.77 18.59 4.60
N SER A 45 -5.80 19.36 4.26
CA SER A 45 -7.16 19.21 4.82
C SER A 45 -7.89 17.99 4.25
N LEU A 46 -7.60 17.62 3.00
CA LEU A 46 -8.09 16.43 2.31
C LEU A 46 -7.13 15.25 2.43
N LEU A 47 -6.53 15.02 3.59
CA LEU A 47 -6.06 13.69 4.01
C LEU A 47 -7.24 12.71 4.18
N ARG A 48 -8.13 12.69 3.18
CA ARG A 48 -9.17 11.71 2.88
C ARG A 48 -8.53 10.51 2.21
N PHE A 49 -9.30 9.43 2.11
CA PHE A 49 -8.92 8.24 1.37
C PHE A 49 -8.37 8.62 -0.02
N PRO A 50 -7.16 8.17 -0.38
CA PRO A 50 -6.43 8.67 -1.55
C PRO A 50 -6.98 8.10 -2.87
N ILE A 51 -8.07 7.34 -2.80
CA ILE A 51 -8.63 6.61 -3.93
C ILE A 51 -10.08 7.00 -4.17
N SER A 52 -10.53 6.83 -5.41
CA SER A 52 -11.94 7.07 -5.77
C SER A 52 -12.83 5.96 -5.21
N VAL A 53 -14.14 6.22 -5.13
CA VAL A 53 -15.14 5.19 -4.76
C VAL A 53 -15.03 3.96 -5.69
N LYS A 54 -14.73 4.17 -6.99
CA LYS A 54 -14.54 3.08 -7.95
C LYS A 54 -13.34 2.19 -7.61
N ASP A 55 -12.23 2.81 -7.20
CA ASP A 55 -11.03 2.07 -6.78
C ASP A 55 -11.31 1.28 -5.49
N THR A 56 -12.08 1.86 -4.55
CA THR A 56 -12.47 1.17 -3.30
C THR A 56 -13.36 -0.04 -3.59
N LEU A 57 -14.36 0.13 -4.44
CA LEU A 57 -15.24 -0.97 -4.87
C LEU A 57 -14.46 -2.06 -5.61
N ALA A 58 -13.48 -1.69 -6.44
CA ALA A 58 -12.60 -2.65 -7.09
C ALA A 58 -11.75 -3.43 -6.08
N ALA A 59 -11.18 -2.77 -5.07
CA ALA A 59 -10.42 -3.43 -4.00
C ALA A 59 -11.30 -4.40 -3.19
N ILE A 60 -12.51 -3.99 -2.81
CA ILE A 60 -13.47 -4.86 -2.14
C ILE A 60 -13.81 -6.07 -3.03
N PHE A 61 -14.12 -5.84 -4.30
CA PHE A 61 -14.45 -6.92 -5.24
C PHE A 61 -13.29 -7.91 -5.39
N ILE A 62 -12.05 -7.43 -5.54
CA ILE A 62 -10.85 -8.27 -5.58
C ILE A 62 -10.72 -9.10 -4.31
N GLY A 63 -10.91 -8.49 -3.13
CA GLY A 63 -10.91 -9.19 -1.85
C GLY A 63 -12.01 -10.25 -1.75
N ILE A 64 -13.22 -9.96 -2.25
CA ILE A 64 -14.33 -10.91 -2.30
C ILE A 64 -13.98 -12.11 -3.19
N VAL A 65 -13.53 -11.86 -4.42
CA VAL A 65 -13.17 -12.92 -5.36
C VAL A 65 -12.03 -13.78 -4.80
N ALA A 66 -11.01 -13.17 -4.20
CA ALA A 66 -9.92 -13.89 -3.55
C ALA A 66 -10.42 -14.76 -2.39
N GLY A 67 -11.31 -14.24 -1.55
CA GLY A 67 -11.89 -14.98 -0.43
C GLY A 67 -12.75 -16.15 -0.88
N LEU A 68 -13.62 -15.94 -1.87
CA LEU A 68 -14.44 -17.01 -2.44
C LEU A 68 -13.57 -18.10 -3.09
N PHE A 69 -12.48 -17.72 -3.75
CA PHE A 69 -11.54 -18.66 -4.35
C PHE A 69 -10.77 -19.46 -3.28
N GLU A 70 -10.35 -18.82 -2.18
CA GLU A 70 -9.80 -19.51 -1.00
C GLU A 70 -10.80 -20.53 -0.45
N VAL A 71 -12.06 -20.13 -0.22
CA VAL A 71 -13.11 -21.02 0.29
C VAL A 71 -13.29 -22.21 -0.66
N LEU A 72 -13.42 -21.94 -1.97
CA LEU A 72 -13.59 -22.97 -2.98
C LEU A 72 -12.46 -24.00 -2.91
N ILE A 73 -11.20 -23.58 -2.92
CA ILE A 73 -10.06 -24.49 -2.86
C ILE A 73 -10.09 -25.30 -1.56
N SER A 74 -10.31 -24.64 -0.42
CA SER A 74 -10.31 -25.32 0.88
C SER A 74 -11.42 -26.34 1.05
N GLU A 75 -12.62 -26.09 0.51
CA GLU A 75 -13.77 -26.99 0.67
C GLU A 75 -13.88 -28.01 -0.46
N SER A 76 -13.23 -27.75 -1.59
CA SER A 76 -13.29 -28.66 -2.73
C SER A 76 -12.65 -30.00 -2.38
N GLY A 77 -13.42 -31.08 -2.54
CA GLY A 77 -12.95 -32.45 -2.51
C GLY A 77 -12.58 -32.90 -3.92
N LEU A 78 -11.63 -32.22 -4.56
CA LEU A 78 -11.21 -32.52 -5.94
C LEU A 78 -10.26 -33.72 -6.02
N ALA A 79 -10.26 -34.58 -5.00
CA ALA A 79 -9.43 -35.77 -4.96
C ALA A 79 -9.78 -36.63 -6.19
N PRO A 80 -8.85 -36.84 -7.12
CA PRO A 80 -9.08 -37.76 -8.21
C PRO A 80 -9.19 -39.18 -7.64
N ASP A 81 -9.99 -40.02 -8.30
CA ASP A 81 -10.02 -41.44 -8.00
C ASP A 81 -8.62 -42.03 -8.20
N HIS A 82 -7.98 -42.41 -7.10
CA HIS A 82 -6.69 -43.07 -7.12
C HIS A 82 -6.84 -44.51 -6.63
N LYS A 83 -6.41 -45.42 -7.49
CA LYS A 83 -6.14 -46.80 -7.13
C LYS A 83 -4.65 -46.94 -6.94
N HIS A 84 -4.25 -47.41 -5.77
CA HIS A 84 -2.88 -47.79 -5.48
C HIS A 84 -2.35 -48.79 -6.51
N GLU A 85 -1.08 -48.66 -6.89
CA GLU A 85 -0.41 -49.64 -7.76
C GLU A 85 -0.34 -51.02 -7.10
N VAL A 86 -0.13 -51.02 -5.77
CA VAL A 86 -0.16 -52.22 -4.92
C VAL A 86 -1.00 -51.97 -3.68
N THR A 87 -1.79 -52.97 -3.24
CA THR A 87 -2.47 -52.87 -1.94
C THR A 87 -1.45 -52.94 -0.79
N ARG A 88 -1.75 -52.38 0.39
CA ARG A 88 -0.89 -52.47 1.59
C ARG A 88 0.48 -51.78 1.45
N VAL A 89 0.52 -50.55 0.93
CA VAL A 89 1.74 -49.72 0.93
C VAL A 89 2.04 -49.16 2.33
N PRO A 90 3.32 -48.96 2.69
CA PRO A 90 3.74 -48.42 4.00
C PRO A 90 3.54 -46.89 4.12
N ILE A 91 2.33 -46.42 3.80
CA ILE A 91 1.89 -45.03 3.97
C ILE A 91 0.76 -44.97 4.99
N ASP A 92 -0.29 -45.78 4.76
CA ASP A 92 -1.43 -45.92 5.66
C ASP A 92 -1.22 -47.09 6.62
N TYR A 93 -0.37 -46.87 7.61
CA TYR A 93 -0.09 -47.85 8.65
C TYR A 93 -1.01 -47.72 9.87
N ALA A 94 -1.16 -48.84 10.58
CA ALA A 94 -1.81 -48.90 11.87
C ALA A 94 -0.99 -48.08 12.90
N ILE A 95 -1.70 -47.36 13.76
CA ILE A 95 -1.12 -46.53 14.80
C ILE A 95 -1.75 -46.82 16.16
N PRO A 96 -1.02 -46.57 17.27
CA PRO A 96 -1.54 -46.77 18.60
C PRO A 96 -2.63 -45.75 18.88
N LYS A 97 -3.65 -46.17 19.62
CA LYS A 97 -4.63 -45.24 20.18
C LYS A 97 -4.12 -44.80 21.56
N PRO A 98 -3.74 -43.53 21.77
CA PRO A 98 -3.30 -43.07 23.08
C PRO A 98 -4.37 -43.34 24.15
N GLN A 99 -3.94 -43.66 25.37
CA GLN A 99 -4.86 -43.86 26.49
C GLN A 99 -5.62 -42.56 26.77
N GLY A 100 -6.94 -42.64 26.93
CA GLY A 100 -7.81 -41.47 27.15
C GLY A 100 -8.12 -40.65 25.89
N PHE A 101 -7.63 -41.06 24.71
CA PHE A 101 -7.85 -40.33 23.46
C PHE A 101 -9.31 -40.39 22.97
N LYS A 102 -9.95 -39.22 22.91
CA LYS A 102 -11.31 -39.02 22.40
C LYS A 102 -11.25 -38.55 20.94
N GLY A 103 -11.13 -39.49 20.00
CA GLY A 103 -11.08 -39.16 18.57
C GLY A 103 -10.98 -40.38 17.65
N SER A 104 -11.19 -40.15 16.36
CA SER A 104 -10.94 -41.15 15.32
C SER A 104 -9.44 -41.42 15.20
N VAL A 105 -9.06 -42.69 15.28
CA VAL A 105 -7.71 -43.19 14.99
C VAL A 105 -7.36 -42.95 13.51
N SER A 106 -8.37 -42.87 12.65
CA SER A 106 -8.19 -42.62 11.22
C SER A 106 -7.68 -41.21 10.91
N ASP A 107 -7.86 -40.19 11.75
CA ASP A 107 -7.22 -38.89 11.47
C ASP A 107 -5.80 -38.84 12.03
N LEU A 108 -5.55 -39.61 13.09
CA LEU A 108 -4.28 -39.60 13.80
C LEU A 108 -3.16 -40.25 12.98
N HIS A 109 -3.44 -41.22 12.10
CA HIS A 109 -2.39 -41.85 11.27
C HIS A 109 -1.74 -40.84 10.31
N ARG A 110 -2.49 -39.82 9.89
CA ARG A 110 -1.96 -38.73 9.05
C ARG A 110 -1.08 -37.76 9.84
N GLN A 111 -1.17 -37.79 11.17
CA GLN A 111 -0.45 -36.88 12.06
C GLN A 111 0.74 -37.54 12.77
N ILE A 112 0.94 -38.85 12.61
CA ILE A 112 2.00 -39.62 13.28
C ILE A 112 2.87 -40.28 12.22
N GLY A 113 4.18 -40.24 12.42
CA GLY A 113 5.16 -40.86 11.54
C GLY A 113 5.32 -40.18 10.17
N PRO A 114 6.16 -40.73 9.29
CA PRO A 114 6.60 -40.03 8.08
C PRO A 114 5.64 -40.16 6.89
N GLY A 115 4.66 -41.07 6.92
CA GLY A 115 3.87 -41.46 5.73
C GLY A 115 3.24 -40.27 4.99
N HIS A 116 2.70 -39.32 5.75
CA HIS A 116 1.93 -38.16 5.26
C HIS A 116 2.65 -36.82 5.41
N ASP A 117 3.87 -36.80 5.92
CA ASP A 117 4.62 -35.57 6.20
C ASP A 117 5.64 -35.27 5.10
N LEU A 118 5.40 -34.18 4.34
CA LEU A 118 6.30 -33.76 3.26
C LEU A 118 7.73 -33.46 3.75
N LEU A 119 7.91 -33.03 5.00
CA LEU A 119 9.25 -32.76 5.56
C LEU A 119 10.02 -34.06 5.83
N ARG A 120 9.31 -35.17 6.03
CA ARG A 120 9.88 -36.50 6.29
C ARG A 120 9.84 -37.41 5.07
N PHE A 121 9.78 -36.82 3.87
CA PHE A 121 9.79 -37.53 2.59
C PHE A 121 10.87 -38.61 2.52
N LYS A 122 12.11 -38.33 2.96
CA LYS A 122 13.20 -39.31 2.92
C LYS A 122 12.86 -40.57 3.72
N GLU A 123 12.38 -40.42 4.95
CA GLU A 123 11.98 -41.55 5.80
C GLU A 123 10.79 -42.30 5.21
N ALA A 124 9.83 -41.59 4.63
CA ALA A 124 8.68 -42.20 3.96
C ALA A 124 9.13 -43.05 2.76
N ILE A 125 10.10 -42.58 1.97
CA ILE A 125 10.64 -43.34 0.84
C ILE A 125 11.47 -44.54 1.29
N GLU A 126 12.29 -44.41 2.33
CA GLU A 126 13.01 -45.55 2.93
C GLU A 126 12.03 -46.64 3.40
N MET A 127 10.87 -46.24 3.97
CA MET A 127 9.80 -47.17 4.32
C MET A 127 9.14 -47.79 3.08
N MET A 128 8.84 -46.99 2.06
CA MET A 128 8.26 -47.45 0.79
C MET A 128 9.16 -48.42 0.02
N LYS A 129 10.48 -48.35 0.22
CA LYS A 129 11.45 -49.31 -0.33
C LYS A 129 11.66 -50.55 0.53
N GLY A 130 11.13 -50.56 1.76
CA GLY A 130 11.40 -51.60 2.75
C GLY A 130 12.78 -51.52 3.39
N GLU A 131 13.55 -50.45 3.15
CA GLU A 131 14.85 -50.18 3.78
C GLU A 131 14.69 -49.83 5.27
N LYS A 132 13.54 -49.24 5.63
CA LYS A 132 13.15 -48.90 7.00
C LYS A 132 11.79 -49.53 7.31
N ILE A 133 11.66 -50.23 8.44
CA ILE A 133 10.43 -50.93 8.83
C ILE A 133 9.80 -50.39 10.10
N ASP A 134 10.42 -49.37 10.71
CA ASP A 134 10.07 -48.82 12.02
C ASP A 134 10.48 -47.34 12.09
N PHE A 135 9.88 -46.58 13.01
CA PHE A 135 10.25 -45.17 13.24
C PHE A 135 10.10 -44.79 14.72
N PRO A 136 10.83 -43.77 15.21
CA PRO A 136 10.73 -43.31 16.59
C PRO A 136 9.34 -42.78 16.92
N LEU A 137 8.78 -43.20 18.05
CA LEU A 137 7.49 -42.73 18.55
C LEU A 137 7.46 -42.79 20.08
N TRP A 138 7.16 -41.67 20.73
CA TRP A 138 6.91 -41.54 22.18
C TRP A 138 7.99 -42.21 23.04
N ASP A 139 9.23 -41.77 22.86
CA ASP A 139 10.44 -42.27 23.54
C ASP A 139 10.80 -43.76 23.25
N SER A 140 10.18 -44.35 22.23
CA SER A 140 10.33 -45.75 21.83
C SER A 140 10.22 -45.84 20.28
N THR A 141 9.84 -46.99 19.73
CA THR A 141 9.51 -47.16 18.31
C THR A 141 8.03 -47.47 18.11
N ILE A 142 7.48 -47.17 16.93
CA ILE A 142 6.07 -47.48 16.62
C ILE A 142 5.78 -48.98 16.82
N SER A 143 6.71 -49.87 16.50
CA SER A 143 6.53 -51.31 16.66
C SER A 143 6.48 -51.74 18.13
N GLU A 144 7.32 -51.16 18.99
CA GLU A 144 7.29 -51.38 20.44
C GLU A 144 5.98 -50.85 21.05
N VAL A 145 5.57 -49.62 20.69
CA VAL A 145 4.32 -49.02 21.18
C VAL A 145 3.08 -49.79 20.72
N MET A 146 3.15 -50.44 19.55
CA MET A 146 2.07 -51.27 19.00
C MET A 146 2.08 -52.72 19.49
N ASN A 147 3.06 -53.11 20.31
CA ASN A 147 3.31 -54.49 20.72
C ASN A 147 3.40 -55.46 19.53
N GLY A 148 4.04 -55.04 18.43
CA GLY A 148 4.19 -55.86 17.23
C GLY A 148 4.63 -55.07 16.01
N LYS A 149 4.93 -55.78 14.92
CA LYS A 149 5.44 -55.17 13.68
C LYS A 149 4.46 -54.12 13.12
N LEU A 150 5.02 -53.04 12.59
CA LEU A 150 4.28 -52.06 11.79
C LEU A 150 3.55 -52.76 10.63
N ARG A 151 2.29 -52.39 10.43
CA ARG A 151 1.39 -53.06 9.47
C ARG A 151 0.38 -52.08 8.87
N PRO A 152 -0.27 -52.41 7.74
CA PRO A 152 -1.33 -51.59 7.16
C PRO A 152 -2.50 -51.35 8.13
N ILE A 153 -3.15 -50.20 8.01
CA ILE A 153 -4.36 -49.89 8.76
C ILE A 153 -5.44 -50.96 8.49
N GLY A 154 -6.12 -51.42 9.55
CA GLY A 154 -7.18 -52.43 9.47
C GLY A 154 -6.69 -53.89 9.40
N LEU A 155 -5.38 -54.15 9.30
CA LEU A 155 -4.83 -55.51 9.32
C LEU A 155 -4.50 -55.95 10.76
N SER A 156 -4.80 -57.21 11.12
CA SER A 156 -4.34 -57.80 12.39
C SER A 156 -2.85 -58.17 12.32
N ILE A 157 -2.22 -58.43 13.47
CA ILE A 157 -0.79 -58.81 13.51
C ILE A 157 -0.60 -60.17 12.84
N GLU A 158 -1.45 -61.15 13.16
CA GLU A 158 -1.40 -62.50 12.60
C GLU A 158 -1.54 -62.47 11.08
N LYS A 159 -2.49 -61.65 10.57
CA LYS A 159 -2.69 -61.52 9.14
C LYS A 159 -1.56 -60.76 8.45
N ALA A 160 -0.94 -59.81 9.13
CA ALA A 160 0.25 -59.13 8.62
C ALA A 160 1.43 -60.08 8.50
N GLU A 161 1.63 -60.98 9.45
CA GLU A 161 2.67 -62.02 9.41
C GLU A 161 2.43 -63.01 8.25
N GLU A 162 1.20 -63.51 8.08
CA GLU A 162 0.84 -64.39 6.96
C GLU A 162 1.10 -63.77 5.58
N LEU A 163 0.88 -62.45 5.45
CA LEU A 163 0.98 -61.74 4.18
C LEU A 163 2.30 -60.99 4.00
N ASN A 164 3.31 -61.25 4.84
CA ASN A 164 4.60 -60.58 4.87
C ASN A 164 4.56 -59.04 5.04
N GLY A 165 3.49 -58.50 5.64
CA GLY A 165 3.37 -57.09 6.00
C GLY A 165 2.96 -56.18 4.83
N PHE A 166 3.83 -55.22 4.49
CA PHE A 166 3.60 -54.25 3.42
C PHE A 166 4.06 -54.79 2.06
N ASN A 167 3.37 -54.39 0.99
CA ASN A 167 3.85 -54.59 -0.38
C ASN A 167 4.77 -53.42 -0.76
N ILE A 168 5.93 -53.75 -1.34
CA ILE A 168 6.89 -52.77 -1.85
C ILE A 168 6.54 -52.48 -3.32
N PRO A 169 6.13 -51.24 -3.67
CA PRO A 169 5.87 -50.89 -5.06
C PRO A 169 7.16 -50.85 -5.88
N GLU A 170 7.06 -51.12 -7.19
CA GLU A 170 8.20 -51.02 -8.11
C GLU A 170 8.73 -49.59 -8.23
N GLN A 171 7.84 -48.59 -8.06
CA GLN A 171 8.15 -47.17 -8.11
C GLN A 171 7.77 -46.44 -6.81
N PRO A 172 8.55 -46.61 -5.71
CA PRO A 172 8.26 -46.06 -4.38
C PRO A 172 7.97 -44.56 -4.35
N ILE A 173 8.76 -43.77 -5.09
CA ILE A 173 8.61 -42.31 -5.15
C ILE A 173 7.32 -41.92 -5.86
N LEU A 174 7.02 -42.56 -6.99
CA LEU A 174 5.83 -42.23 -7.77
C LEU A 174 4.56 -42.60 -7.01
N GLU A 175 4.54 -43.77 -6.38
CA GLU A 175 3.40 -44.22 -5.56
C GLU A 175 3.16 -43.28 -4.38
N TRP A 176 4.22 -42.87 -3.67
CA TRP A 176 4.11 -41.89 -2.59
C TRP A 176 3.58 -40.54 -3.09
N LEU A 177 4.09 -40.02 -4.22
CA LEU A 177 3.61 -38.76 -4.80
C LEU A 177 2.15 -38.82 -5.21
N LYS A 178 1.69 -39.92 -5.82
CA LYS A 178 0.27 -40.13 -6.17
C LYS A 178 -0.60 -40.11 -4.92
N HIS A 179 -0.17 -40.82 -3.86
CA HIS A 179 -0.89 -40.84 -2.60
C HIS A 179 -0.98 -39.44 -1.96
N MET A 180 0.16 -38.73 -1.86
CA MET A 180 0.20 -37.35 -1.34
C MET A 180 -0.69 -36.40 -2.14
N TYR A 181 -0.68 -36.53 -3.47
CA TYR A 181 -1.49 -35.69 -4.36
C TYR A 181 -2.98 -35.88 -4.08
N VAL A 182 -3.44 -37.12 -3.97
CA VAL A 182 -4.84 -37.44 -3.67
C VAL A 182 -5.21 -36.89 -2.31
N ASP A 183 -4.37 -37.15 -1.31
CA ASP A 183 -4.62 -36.75 0.06
C ASP A 183 -4.64 -35.24 0.23
N LEU A 184 -3.84 -34.49 -0.52
CA LEU A 184 -3.88 -33.02 -0.54
C LEU A 184 -5.27 -32.48 -0.90
N PHE A 185 -5.98 -33.13 -1.84
CA PHE A 185 -7.31 -32.70 -2.30
C PHE A 185 -8.46 -33.36 -1.53
N THR A 186 -8.18 -34.23 -0.56
CA THR A 186 -9.22 -34.70 0.37
C THR A 186 -9.72 -33.55 1.25
N ARG A 187 -10.89 -33.72 1.88
CA ARG A 187 -11.44 -32.70 2.79
C ARG A 187 -10.45 -32.34 3.91
N ARG A 188 -9.80 -33.34 4.51
CA ARG A 188 -8.87 -33.17 5.63
C ARG A 188 -7.45 -32.78 5.19
N SER A 189 -7.09 -33.00 3.93
CA SER A 189 -5.77 -32.68 3.35
C SER A 189 -4.62 -33.47 4.00
N LEU A 190 -3.39 -33.23 3.54
CA LEU A 190 -2.16 -33.57 4.25
C LEU A 190 -1.94 -32.70 5.51
N PRO A 191 -1.20 -33.20 6.52
CA PRO A 191 -0.69 -32.37 7.61
C PRO A 191 0.18 -31.23 7.10
N VAL A 192 0.36 -30.20 7.94
CA VAL A 192 1.38 -29.17 7.68
C VAL A 192 2.77 -29.81 7.83
N PRO A 193 3.72 -29.59 6.91
CA PRO A 193 5.02 -30.24 6.96
C PRO A 193 5.74 -30.03 8.31
N GLY A 194 6.24 -31.11 8.89
CA GLY A 194 6.94 -31.14 10.17
C GLY A 194 6.04 -31.30 11.40
N THR A 195 4.72 -31.23 11.30
CA THR A 195 3.85 -31.42 12.48
C THR A 195 3.90 -32.83 13.04
N THR A 196 4.24 -33.83 12.21
CA THR A 196 4.35 -35.21 12.70
C THR A 196 5.55 -35.40 13.62
N LEU A 197 6.63 -34.65 13.45
CA LEU A 197 7.77 -34.68 14.38
C LEU A 197 7.37 -34.21 15.79
N ILE A 198 6.43 -33.27 15.88
CA ILE A 198 5.90 -32.80 17.16
C ILE A 198 4.99 -33.88 17.77
N ALA A 199 4.10 -34.47 16.96
CA ALA A 199 3.19 -35.52 17.40
C ALA A 199 3.93 -36.79 17.85
N ASP A 200 5.03 -37.14 17.18
CA ASP A 200 5.83 -38.31 17.50
C ASP A 200 6.60 -38.17 18.82
N GLY A 201 6.76 -36.94 19.32
CA GLY A 201 7.50 -36.68 20.57
C GLY A 201 6.82 -37.27 21.80
N ASN A 202 5.50 -37.13 21.94
CA ASN A 202 4.74 -37.75 23.04
C ASN A 202 3.22 -37.77 22.76
N PRO A 203 2.44 -38.60 23.48
CA PRO A 203 0.99 -38.72 23.26
C PRO A 203 0.21 -37.41 23.41
N ARG A 204 0.65 -36.52 24.31
CA ARG A 204 -0.03 -35.24 24.56
C ARG A 204 0.18 -34.26 23.42
N ALA A 205 1.38 -34.23 22.85
CA ALA A 205 1.69 -33.44 21.66
C ALA A 205 0.89 -33.94 20.44
N ALA A 206 0.79 -35.27 20.26
CA ALA A 206 -0.06 -35.86 19.22
C ALA A 206 -1.54 -35.44 19.33
N GLU A 207 -2.08 -35.38 20.55
CA GLU A 207 -3.44 -34.89 20.79
C GLU A 207 -3.60 -33.42 20.39
N ILE A 208 -2.63 -32.57 20.74
CA ILE A 208 -2.64 -31.14 20.39
C ILE A 208 -2.59 -30.96 18.87
N VAL A 209 -1.63 -31.60 18.19
CA VAL A 209 -1.46 -31.53 16.73
C VAL A 209 -2.71 -32.03 16.02
N LEU A 210 -3.29 -33.14 16.48
CA LEU A 210 -4.54 -33.62 15.90
C LEU A 210 -5.69 -32.64 16.11
N ASN A 211 -5.81 -32.04 17.30
CA ASN A 211 -6.84 -31.04 17.56
C ASN A 211 -6.66 -29.83 16.64
N MET A 212 -5.43 -29.37 16.40
CA MET A 212 -5.17 -28.31 15.43
C MET A 212 -5.60 -28.73 14.02
N TYR A 213 -5.20 -29.92 13.57
CA TYR A 213 -5.53 -30.48 12.26
C TYR A 213 -7.04 -30.61 12.04
N LYS A 214 -7.77 -31.14 13.03
CA LYS A 214 -9.24 -31.24 13.01
C LYS A 214 -9.94 -29.88 12.95
N ASN A 215 -9.31 -28.86 13.51
CA ASN A 215 -9.77 -27.48 13.49
C ASN A 215 -9.21 -26.69 12.29
N GLY A 216 -8.72 -27.36 11.24
CA GLY A 216 -8.36 -26.75 9.98
C GLY A 216 -6.86 -26.49 9.76
N PHE A 217 -5.98 -26.89 10.69
CA PHE A 217 -4.53 -26.74 10.52
C PHE A 217 -3.95 -27.84 9.61
N ASN A 218 -4.25 -27.74 8.31
CA ASN A 218 -3.80 -28.67 7.28
C ASN A 218 -3.21 -27.91 6.08
N LEU A 219 -2.45 -28.63 5.25
CA LEU A 219 -1.70 -28.02 4.16
C LEU A 219 -2.61 -27.31 3.14
N LYS A 220 -3.76 -27.88 2.80
CA LYS A 220 -4.70 -27.28 1.86
C LYS A 220 -5.24 -25.94 2.35
N ASN A 221 -5.62 -25.82 3.63
CA ASN A 221 -6.07 -24.54 4.19
C ASN A 221 -4.95 -23.49 4.17
N LEU A 222 -3.72 -23.89 4.49
CA LEU A 222 -2.55 -23.01 4.41
C LEU A 222 -2.28 -22.54 2.97
N LEU A 223 -2.32 -23.45 2.00
CA LEU A 223 -2.13 -23.15 0.58
C LEU A 223 -3.26 -22.28 0.03
N ALA A 224 -4.52 -22.59 0.35
CA ALA A 224 -5.67 -21.80 -0.05
C ALA A 224 -5.55 -20.36 0.46
N GLY A 225 -5.14 -20.18 1.71
CA GLY A 225 -4.91 -18.85 2.27
C GLY A 225 -3.79 -18.09 1.57
N GLY A 226 -2.69 -18.77 1.24
CA GLY A 226 -1.59 -18.21 0.43
C GLY A 226 -2.03 -17.83 -0.99
N ILE A 227 -2.85 -18.65 -1.63
CA ILE A 227 -3.43 -18.38 -2.96
C ILE A 227 -4.36 -17.17 -2.91
N GLY A 228 -5.17 -17.01 -1.86
CA GLY A 228 -6.01 -15.81 -1.67
C GLY A 228 -5.18 -14.53 -1.61
N ILE A 229 -4.06 -14.54 -0.88
CA ILE A 229 -3.12 -13.41 -0.82
C ILE A 229 -2.50 -13.13 -2.19
N LEU A 230 -2.09 -14.18 -2.91
CA LEU A 230 -1.54 -14.04 -4.26
C LEU A 230 -2.58 -13.45 -5.24
N ALA A 231 -3.82 -13.92 -5.16
CA ALA A 231 -4.93 -13.45 -5.99
C ALA A 231 -5.19 -11.95 -5.80
N ILE A 232 -5.09 -11.43 -4.57
CA ILE A 232 -5.18 -9.99 -4.30
C ILE A 232 -4.05 -9.24 -5.01
N ASN A 233 -2.80 -9.67 -4.83
CA ASN A 233 -1.64 -8.99 -5.42
C ASN A 233 -1.71 -8.96 -6.95
N VAL A 234 -2.15 -10.05 -7.57
CA VAL A 234 -2.35 -10.13 -9.02
C VAL A 234 -3.55 -9.30 -9.44
N GLY A 235 -4.69 -9.40 -8.74
CA GLY A 235 -5.92 -8.68 -9.05
C GLY A 235 -5.76 -7.16 -9.04
N ILE A 236 -5.07 -6.61 -8.02
CA ILE A 236 -4.80 -5.17 -7.94
C ILE A 236 -3.88 -4.72 -9.09
N LYS A 237 -2.85 -5.51 -9.42
CA LYS A 237 -1.95 -5.21 -10.56
C LYS A 237 -2.70 -5.23 -11.88
N ILE A 238 -3.57 -6.22 -12.10
CA ILE A 238 -4.43 -6.28 -13.30
C ILE A 238 -5.33 -5.06 -13.37
N TYR A 239 -6.00 -4.70 -12.26
CA TYR A 239 -6.86 -3.52 -12.19
C TYR A 239 -6.15 -2.25 -12.63
N TRP A 240 -4.98 -1.95 -12.02
CA TRP A 240 -4.21 -0.77 -12.38
C TRP A 240 -3.65 -0.84 -13.80
N SER A 241 -3.19 -2.00 -14.25
CA SER A 241 -2.70 -2.18 -15.62
C SER A 241 -3.78 -1.85 -16.64
N LEU A 242 -5.00 -2.35 -16.45
CA LEU A 242 -6.13 -2.09 -17.35
C LEU A 242 -6.53 -0.61 -17.34
N LYS A 243 -6.57 0.02 -16.15
CA LYS A 243 -6.90 1.44 -16.01
C LYS A 243 -5.87 2.33 -16.72
N LEU A 244 -4.58 2.12 -16.46
CA LEU A 244 -3.49 2.89 -17.06
C LEU A 244 -3.37 2.65 -18.57
N PHE A 245 -3.56 1.41 -19.02
CA PHE A 245 -3.53 1.09 -20.44
C PHE A 245 -4.67 1.79 -21.19
N LYS A 246 -5.87 1.86 -20.60
CA LYS A 246 -6.97 2.64 -21.15
C LYS A 246 -6.61 4.12 -21.24
N ASP A 247 -6.08 4.72 -20.17
CA ASP A 247 -5.69 6.13 -20.16
C ASP A 247 -4.62 6.44 -21.22
N ASN A 248 -3.67 5.54 -21.45
CA ASN A 248 -2.63 5.68 -22.49
C ASN A 248 -3.20 5.53 -23.91
N LYS A 249 -4.18 4.64 -24.10
CA LYS A 249 -4.87 4.48 -25.39
C LYS A 249 -5.74 5.71 -25.71
N ASP A 250 -6.39 6.29 -24.71
CA ASP A 250 -7.20 7.51 -24.87
C ASP A 250 -6.32 8.72 -25.25
N ARG A 251 -5.01 8.67 -24.93
CA ARG A 251 -3.98 9.63 -25.42
C ARG A 251 -3.44 9.30 -26.82
N GLN A 252 -4.04 8.34 -27.52
CA GLN A 252 -3.67 7.91 -28.88
C GLN A 252 -2.24 7.37 -29.02
N LEU A 253 -1.65 6.83 -27.94
CA LEU A 253 -0.35 6.17 -28.03
C LEU A 253 -0.46 4.86 -28.85
N PRO A 254 0.51 4.55 -29.72
CA PRO A 254 0.63 3.23 -30.35
C PRO A 254 0.65 2.10 -29.32
N PHE A 255 0.09 0.93 -29.64
CA PHE A 255 -0.10 -0.18 -28.70
C PHE A 255 1.17 -0.55 -27.91
N VAL A 256 2.31 -0.68 -28.61
CA VAL A 256 3.59 -1.06 -27.99
C VAL A 256 4.09 0.01 -27.03
N GLU A 257 3.92 1.29 -27.37
CA GLU A 257 4.30 2.42 -26.50
C GLU A 257 3.37 2.53 -25.30
N ALA A 258 2.05 2.37 -25.52
CA ALA A 258 1.06 2.33 -24.45
C ALA A 258 1.38 1.22 -23.43
N PHE A 259 1.78 0.04 -23.89
CA PHE A 259 2.15 -1.07 -23.02
C PHE A 259 3.41 -0.77 -22.18
N LYS A 260 4.48 -0.26 -22.81
CA LYS A 260 5.71 0.13 -22.11
C LYS A 260 5.47 1.22 -21.08
N GLU A 261 4.67 2.22 -21.44
CA GLU A 261 4.33 3.33 -20.55
C GLU A 261 3.44 2.85 -19.39
N THR A 262 2.50 1.94 -19.63
CA THR A 262 1.70 1.29 -18.58
C THR A 262 2.57 0.54 -17.59
N GLU A 263 3.57 -0.22 -18.04
CA GLU A 263 4.48 -0.94 -17.14
C GLU A 263 5.25 0.04 -16.23
N LYS A 264 5.76 1.13 -16.80
CA LYS A 264 6.46 2.19 -16.06
C LYS A 264 5.55 2.85 -15.03
N GLN A 265 4.35 3.27 -15.45
CA GLN A 265 3.37 3.90 -14.56
C GLN A 265 2.89 2.95 -13.45
N LEU A 266 2.75 1.65 -13.73
CA LEU A 266 2.40 0.65 -12.74
C LEU A 266 3.47 0.55 -11.63
N LYS A 267 4.76 0.56 -11.99
CA LYS A 267 5.87 0.57 -11.02
C LYS A 267 5.84 1.80 -10.12
N GLU A 268 5.47 2.96 -10.67
CA GLU A 268 5.32 4.18 -9.87
C GLU A 268 4.09 4.14 -8.97
N ILE A 269 2.95 3.66 -9.48
CA ILE A 269 1.72 3.52 -8.69
C ILE A 269 1.90 2.57 -7.51
N GLN A 270 2.65 1.47 -7.66
CA GLN A 270 2.97 0.54 -6.56
C GLN A 270 3.65 1.22 -5.37
N LYS A 271 4.37 2.32 -5.61
CA LYS A 271 5.04 3.10 -4.55
C LYS A 271 4.08 4.07 -3.84
N THR A 272 2.94 4.40 -4.44
CA THR A 272 1.99 5.37 -3.89
C THR A 272 1.20 4.82 -2.70
N GLU A 273 0.61 5.73 -1.93
CA GLU A 273 -0.35 5.43 -0.87
C GLU A 273 -1.64 4.81 -1.42
N LYS A 274 -2.00 5.09 -2.68
CA LYS A 274 -3.23 4.59 -3.34
C LYS A 274 -3.21 3.08 -3.51
N PHE A 275 -2.09 2.56 -4.03
CA PHE A 275 -1.92 1.13 -4.23
C PHE A 275 -1.97 0.38 -2.91
N THR A 276 -1.22 0.86 -1.90
CA THR A 276 -1.19 0.26 -0.57
C THR A 276 -2.55 0.34 0.14
N PHE A 277 -3.30 1.41 -0.08
CA PHE A 277 -4.67 1.50 0.44
C PHE A 277 -5.60 0.45 -0.19
N MET A 278 -5.50 0.22 -1.51
CA MET A 278 -6.24 -0.87 -2.16
C MET A 278 -5.84 -2.25 -1.65
N GLU A 279 -4.54 -2.49 -1.41
CA GLU A 279 -4.06 -3.74 -0.78
C GLU A 279 -4.72 -3.93 0.58
N MET A 280 -4.68 -2.90 1.43
CA MET A 280 -5.28 -2.92 2.76
C MET A 280 -6.78 -3.28 2.71
N ILE A 281 -7.55 -2.63 1.84
CA ILE A 281 -8.99 -2.91 1.69
C ILE A 281 -9.24 -4.32 1.16
N SER A 282 -8.44 -4.80 0.22
CA SER A 282 -8.58 -6.15 -0.33
C SER A 282 -8.25 -7.21 0.73
N TYR A 283 -7.18 -7.02 1.52
CA TYR A 283 -6.79 -7.94 2.58
C TYR A 283 -7.79 -7.97 3.73
N VAL A 284 -8.31 -6.82 4.18
CA VAL A 284 -9.34 -6.83 5.25
C VAL A 284 -10.62 -7.52 4.79
N THR A 285 -11.00 -7.36 3.51
CA THR A 285 -12.14 -8.05 2.92
C THR A 285 -11.93 -9.57 2.90
N LEU A 286 -10.74 -10.02 2.52
CA LEU A 286 -10.35 -11.44 2.59
C LEU A 286 -10.42 -11.97 4.02
N VAL A 287 -9.87 -11.24 4.99
CA VAL A 287 -9.90 -11.59 6.41
C VAL A 287 -11.35 -11.77 6.92
N ILE A 288 -12.27 -10.90 6.52
CA ILE A 288 -13.69 -11.01 6.89
C ILE A 288 -14.29 -12.31 6.32
N ILE A 289 -14.02 -12.62 5.05
CA ILE A 289 -14.55 -13.83 4.41
C ILE A 289 -13.97 -15.10 5.05
N SER A 290 -12.65 -15.14 5.27
CA SER A 290 -12.01 -16.27 5.96
C SER A 290 -12.50 -16.40 7.41
N GLY A 291 -12.79 -15.29 8.09
CA GLY A 291 -13.43 -15.26 9.41
C GLY A 291 -14.82 -15.88 9.41
N LEU A 292 -15.66 -15.50 8.44
CA LEU A 292 -16.99 -16.09 8.24
C LEU A 292 -16.91 -17.60 7.95
N LYS A 293 -16.01 -18.03 7.06
CA LYS A 293 -15.75 -19.44 6.78
C LYS A 293 -15.40 -20.19 8.07
N SER A 294 -14.39 -19.69 8.80
CA SER A 294 -13.90 -20.33 10.03
C SER A 294 -15.00 -20.44 11.10
N ALA A 295 -15.83 -19.41 11.25
CA ALA A 295 -16.97 -19.42 12.17
C ALA A 295 -18.04 -20.44 11.75
N ILE A 296 -18.37 -20.54 10.46
CA ILE A 296 -19.37 -21.48 9.93
C ILE A 296 -18.89 -22.93 10.11
N LEU A 297 -17.63 -23.21 9.77
CA LEU A 297 -17.06 -24.55 9.85
C LEU A 297 -16.67 -24.96 11.28
N LYS A 298 -16.61 -23.98 12.21
CA LYS A 298 -16.06 -24.16 13.57
C LYS A 298 -14.62 -24.66 13.55
N GLU A 299 -13.85 -24.23 12.56
CA GLU A 299 -12.45 -24.61 12.33
C GLU A 299 -11.56 -23.38 12.49
N LEU A 300 -11.05 -23.13 13.70
CA LEU A 300 -10.28 -21.92 14.02
C LEU A 300 -9.05 -21.73 13.12
N PHE A 301 -8.34 -22.81 12.79
CA PHE A 301 -7.13 -22.77 11.97
C PHE A 301 -7.41 -22.73 10.46
N SER A 302 -8.68 -22.78 10.05
CA SER A 302 -9.07 -22.46 8.67
C SER A 302 -9.08 -20.94 8.39
N PHE A 303 -8.93 -20.11 9.43
CA PHE A 303 -8.79 -18.67 9.31
C PHE A 303 -7.47 -18.27 8.65
N ASN A 304 -7.52 -17.34 7.69
CA ASN A 304 -6.35 -16.89 6.95
C ASN A 304 -5.53 -15.86 7.76
N PHE A 305 -4.73 -16.35 8.72
CA PHE A 305 -3.80 -15.51 9.49
C PHE A 305 -2.78 -14.78 8.62
N GLY A 306 -2.40 -15.37 7.47
CA GLY A 306 -1.51 -14.72 6.50
C GLY A 306 -2.12 -13.42 5.96
N ALA A 307 -3.41 -13.41 5.62
CA ALA A 307 -4.13 -12.22 5.17
C ALA A 307 -4.18 -11.14 6.27
N CYS A 308 -4.32 -11.51 7.54
CA CYS A 308 -4.21 -10.57 8.67
C CYS A 308 -2.83 -9.90 8.75
N ILE A 309 -1.76 -10.69 8.63
CA ILE A 309 -0.39 -10.17 8.64
C ILE A 309 -0.18 -9.21 7.46
N MET A 310 -0.68 -9.57 6.27
CA MET A 310 -0.59 -8.74 5.07
C MET A 310 -1.41 -7.45 5.20
N PHE A 311 -2.60 -7.50 5.80
CA PHE A 311 -3.39 -6.32 6.14
C PHE A 311 -2.65 -5.38 7.08
N ILE A 312 -2.09 -5.90 8.18
CA ILE A 312 -1.32 -5.10 9.15
C ILE A 312 -0.11 -4.46 8.47
N LYS A 313 0.62 -5.22 7.64
CA LYS A 313 1.75 -4.70 6.87
C LYS A 313 1.35 -3.58 5.92
N ALA A 314 0.24 -3.75 5.19
CA ALA A 314 -0.29 -2.72 4.29
C ALA A 314 -0.72 -1.47 5.07
N LEU A 315 -1.40 -1.64 6.21
CA LEU A 315 -1.81 -0.53 7.09
C LEU A 315 -0.61 0.28 7.59
N LEU A 316 0.43 -0.39 8.12
CA LEU A 316 1.64 0.29 8.59
C LEU A 316 2.37 1.01 7.45
N SER A 317 2.47 0.38 6.27
CA SER A 317 3.05 1.01 5.09
C SER A 317 2.25 2.24 4.63
N TYR A 318 0.92 2.17 4.66
CA TYR A 318 0.03 3.28 4.34
C TYR A 318 0.19 4.45 5.31
N ILE A 319 0.21 4.19 6.62
CA ILE A 319 0.44 5.23 7.65
C ILE A 319 1.78 5.92 7.42
N LYS A 320 2.85 5.16 7.17
CA LYS A 320 4.18 5.71 6.89
C LYS A 320 4.17 6.63 5.67
N LYS A 321 3.59 6.18 4.55
CA LYS A 321 3.50 6.97 3.31
C LYS A 321 2.68 8.26 3.51
N ILE A 322 1.60 8.21 4.28
CA ILE A 322 0.83 9.41 4.65
C ILE A 322 1.68 10.38 5.46
N GLN A 323 2.40 9.89 6.47
CA GLN A 323 3.23 10.75 7.33
C GLN A 323 4.32 11.44 6.52
N GLU A 324 5.00 10.71 5.63
CA GLU A 324 5.99 11.25 4.70
C GLU A 324 5.37 12.31 3.77
N LYS A 325 4.23 12.00 3.15
CA LYS A 325 3.52 12.96 2.29
C LYS A 325 3.13 14.23 3.04
N ARG A 326 2.59 14.09 4.26
CA ARG A 326 2.21 15.22 5.11
C ARG A 326 3.44 16.07 5.48
N LYS A 327 4.55 15.43 5.83
CA LYS A 327 5.81 16.13 6.13
C LYS A 327 6.28 16.95 4.92
N ASN A 328 6.33 16.33 3.73
CA ASN A 328 6.75 17.01 2.50
C ASN A 328 5.82 18.18 2.14
N LEU A 329 4.51 18.03 2.33
CA LEU A 329 3.55 19.11 2.10
C LEU A 329 3.74 20.27 3.08
N LEU A 330 4.03 20.00 4.36
CA LEU A 330 4.33 21.03 5.35
C LEU A 330 5.64 21.76 5.05
N GLU A 331 6.68 21.04 4.63
CA GLU A 331 7.94 21.64 4.19
C GLU A 331 7.72 22.54 2.96
N THR A 332 7.00 22.04 1.95
CA THR A 332 6.65 22.82 0.75
C THR A 332 5.83 24.06 1.10
N LYS A 333 4.85 23.93 2.00
CA LYS A 333 4.07 25.08 2.51
C LYS A 333 4.99 26.14 3.12
N ASN A 334 5.90 25.73 4.01
CA ASN A 334 6.79 26.67 4.69
C ASN A 334 7.73 27.37 3.71
N LEU A 335 8.24 26.66 2.69
CA LEU A 335 9.03 27.25 1.62
C LEU A 335 8.23 28.29 0.82
N LYS A 336 6.97 28.00 0.49
CA LYS A 336 6.09 28.91 -0.24
C LYS A 336 5.71 30.15 0.57
N LEU A 337 5.50 30.01 1.87
CA LEU A 337 5.29 31.15 2.77
C LEU A 337 6.55 32.03 2.88
N LEU A 338 7.74 31.43 2.90
CA LEU A 338 9.00 32.17 2.88
C LEU A 338 9.20 32.92 1.56
N GLU A 339 8.89 32.28 0.43
CA GLU A 339 8.90 32.89 -0.90
C GLU A 339 7.98 34.11 -0.97
N LEU A 340 6.74 33.97 -0.49
CA LEU A 340 5.77 35.06 -0.39
C LEU A 340 6.30 36.21 0.50
N SER A 341 6.86 35.89 1.66
CA SER A 341 7.46 36.88 2.56
C SER A 341 8.62 37.63 1.90
N ASN A 342 9.48 36.93 1.15
CA ASN A 342 10.60 37.52 0.44
C ASN A 342 10.14 38.46 -0.67
N ILE A 343 9.13 38.07 -1.45
CA ILE A 343 8.52 38.91 -2.50
C ILE A 343 7.89 40.16 -1.89
N ASN A 344 7.14 40.01 -0.80
CA ASN A 344 6.55 41.15 -0.08
C ASN A 344 7.61 42.11 0.49
N ASN A 345 8.69 41.58 1.06
CA ASN A 345 9.81 42.37 1.54
C ASN A 345 10.54 43.10 0.40
N ALA A 346 10.73 42.46 -0.76
CA ALA A 346 11.36 43.06 -1.92
C ALA A 346 10.51 44.19 -2.51
N TRP A 347 9.20 43.97 -2.65
CA TRP A 347 8.26 44.98 -3.11
C TRP A 347 8.18 46.15 -2.15
N THR A 348 8.07 45.90 -0.84
CA THR A 348 8.08 46.95 0.20
C THR A 348 9.33 47.82 0.10
N ARG A 349 10.53 47.21 0.04
CA ARG A 349 11.80 47.96 -0.09
C ARG A 349 11.89 48.77 -1.37
N THR A 350 11.40 48.23 -2.48
CA THR A 350 11.45 48.89 -3.78
C THR A 350 10.51 50.08 -3.80
N THR A 351 9.28 49.88 -3.32
CA THR A 351 8.27 50.93 -3.14
C THR A 351 8.75 52.02 -2.18
N GLU A 352 9.38 51.67 -1.05
CA GLU A 352 9.96 52.63 -0.11
C GLU A 352 11.04 53.50 -0.75
N LYS A 353 12.01 52.88 -1.43
CA LYS A 353 13.04 53.61 -2.19
C LYS A 353 12.39 54.51 -3.23
N GLN A 354 11.34 54.02 -3.87
CA GLN A 354 10.70 54.76 -4.93
C GLN A 354 9.95 55.99 -4.42
N ILE A 355 9.24 55.85 -3.30
CA ILE A 355 8.55 56.95 -2.62
C ILE A 355 9.57 58.00 -2.14
N LEU A 356 10.69 57.56 -1.55
CA LEU A 356 11.76 58.47 -1.11
C LEU A 356 12.35 59.28 -2.28
N TYR A 357 12.54 58.65 -3.44
CA TYR A 357 12.99 59.34 -4.65
C TYR A 357 12.00 60.43 -5.09
N VAL A 358 10.70 60.12 -5.16
CA VAL A 358 9.66 61.09 -5.51
C VAL A 358 9.64 62.25 -4.51
N ILE A 359 9.70 61.96 -3.20
CA ILE A 359 9.78 63.01 -2.16
C ILE A 359 11.00 63.91 -2.36
N ASN A 360 12.16 63.35 -2.67
CA ASN A 360 13.38 64.12 -2.91
C ASN A 360 13.26 65.01 -4.16
N LEU A 361 12.73 64.47 -5.26
CA LEU A 361 12.47 65.23 -6.48
C LEU A 361 11.50 66.39 -6.24
N MET A 362 10.43 66.14 -5.46
CA MET A 362 9.48 67.17 -5.05
C MET A 362 10.14 68.28 -4.23
N ASN A 363 11.00 67.91 -3.28
CA ASN A 363 11.72 68.88 -2.45
C ASN A 363 12.69 69.73 -3.27
N GLU A 364 13.35 69.14 -4.26
CA GLU A 364 14.25 69.84 -5.18
C GLU A 364 13.48 70.83 -6.06
N TYR A 365 12.37 70.39 -6.64
CA TYR A 365 11.50 71.26 -7.45
C TYR A 365 10.96 72.44 -6.63
N GLN A 366 10.57 72.20 -5.37
CA GLN A 366 10.11 73.26 -4.47
C GLN A 366 11.22 74.28 -4.16
N ARG A 367 12.48 73.83 -4.02
CA ARG A 367 13.63 74.74 -3.86
C ARG A 367 13.86 75.61 -5.10
N VAL A 368 13.82 75.02 -6.29
CA VAL A 368 13.98 75.76 -7.55
C VAL A 368 12.91 76.84 -7.66
N ILE A 369 11.65 76.52 -7.36
CA ILE A 369 10.56 77.52 -7.35
C ILE A 369 10.80 78.62 -6.32
N SER A 370 11.29 78.30 -5.12
CA SER A 370 11.56 79.32 -4.09
C SER A 370 12.72 80.24 -4.45
N ASP A 371 13.75 79.71 -5.11
CA ASP A 371 14.91 80.49 -5.54
C ASP A 371 14.55 81.39 -6.73
N ASP A 372 13.73 80.93 -7.68
CA ASP A 372 13.31 81.71 -8.85
C ASP A 372 12.33 82.86 -8.47
N LYS A 373 11.53 82.67 -7.41
CA LYS A 373 10.70 83.74 -6.80
C LYS A 373 11.53 84.90 -6.21
N SER A 374 12.81 84.68 -5.91
CA SER A 374 13.70 85.76 -5.46
C SER A 374 14.22 86.63 -6.61
N ASN A 375 14.03 86.23 -7.88
CA ASN A 375 14.62 86.88 -9.06
C ASN A 375 13.66 87.19 -10.25
N CYS A 376 12.36 86.85 -10.21
CA CYS A 376 11.47 87.20 -11.33
C CYS A 376 10.00 87.52 -10.98
N LYS A 377 9.52 88.67 -11.48
CA LYS A 377 8.08 89.00 -11.64
C LYS A 377 7.52 88.21 -12.84
N ILE A 378 7.07 86.99 -12.63
CA ILE A 378 6.26 86.24 -13.59
C ILE A 378 4.99 85.77 -12.86
N GLU A 379 3.98 86.63 -12.84
CA GLU A 379 2.63 86.37 -12.33
C GLU A 379 1.72 86.04 -13.52
N LEU A 380 1.35 84.76 -13.68
CA LEU A 380 -0.01 84.26 -14.02
C LEU A 380 0.01 82.80 -14.52
N ASP A 381 1.00 82.36 -15.31
CA ASP A 381 1.01 80.96 -15.83
C ASP A 381 1.52 79.91 -14.81
N ASN A 382 2.31 80.35 -13.82
CA ASN A 382 2.85 79.46 -12.78
C ASN A 382 1.80 79.04 -11.73
N GLU A 383 0.69 79.77 -11.59
CA GLU A 383 -0.34 79.46 -10.59
C GLU A 383 -1.18 78.24 -11.02
N ILE A 384 -1.51 78.16 -12.30
CA ILE A 384 -2.26 77.05 -12.91
C ILE A 384 -1.42 75.78 -12.98
N SER A 385 -0.11 75.91 -13.27
CA SER A 385 0.82 74.78 -13.26
C SER A 385 1.03 74.22 -11.85
N ASN A 386 1.16 75.08 -10.85
CA ASN A 386 1.27 74.68 -9.44
C ASN A 386 -0.01 74.03 -8.91
N GLU A 387 -1.21 74.54 -9.23
CA GLU A 387 -2.45 73.87 -8.81
C GLU A 387 -2.59 72.48 -9.43
N ARG A 388 -2.25 72.32 -10.70
CA ARG A 388 -2.31 71.01 -11.38
C ARG A 388 -1.31 70.03 -10.78
N MET A 389 -0.10 70.48 -10.48
CA MET A 389 0.92 69.65 -9.84
C MET A 389 0.52 69.29 -8.40
N ILE A 390 0.04 70.25 -7.61
CA ILE A 390 -0.48 70.01 -6.24
C ILE A 390 -1.65 69.02 -6.26
N LYS A 391 -2.54 69.12 -7.27
CA LYS A 391 -3.65 68.18 -7.44
C LYS A 391 -3.14 66.78 -7.79
N ALA A 392 -2.23 66.65 -8.74
CA ALA A 392 -1.61 65.37 -9.09
C ALA A 392 -0.90 64.74 -7.88
N LEU A 393 -0.18 65.55 -7.09
CA LEU A 393 0.49 65.10 -5.87
C LEU A 393 -0.49 64.66 -4.78
N ARG A 394 -1.65 65.32 -4.63
CA ARG A 394 -2.72 64.87 -3.73
C ARG A 394 -3.30 63.54 -4.19
N GLU A 395 -3.51 63.36 -5.49
CA GLU A 395 -4.05 62.12 -6.05
C GLU A 395 -3.07 60.95 -5.87
N ILE A 396 -1.76 61.17 -6.12
CA ILE A 396 -0.71 60.18 -5.85
C ILE A 396 -0.65 59.84 -4.36
N LYS A 397 -0.68 60.85 -3.47
CA LYS A 397 -0.70 60.62 -2.02
C LYS A 397 -1.93 59.81 -1.59
N LEU A 398 -3.12 60.14 -2.08
CA LEU A 398 -4.35 59.40 -1.77
C LEU A 398 -4.29 57.96 -2.29
N TYR A 399 -3.71 57.75 -3.47
CA TYR A 399 -3.51 56.43 -4.06
C TYR A 399 -2.57 55.58 -3.20
N LEU A 400 -1.44 56.15 -2.77
CA LEU A 400 -0.47 55.48 -1.87
C LEU A 400 -1.07 55.20 -0.48
N GLU A 401 -1.85 56.12 0.09
CA GLU A 401 -2.56 55.92 1.36
C GLU A 401 -3.62 54.82 1.26
N ASN A 402 -4.34 54.73 0.14
CA ASN A 402 -5.30 53.65 -0.11
C ASN A 402 -4.63 52.29 -0.30
N ILE A 403 -3.47 52.23 -0.98
CA ILE A 403 -2.67 51.01 -1.06
C ILE A 403 -2.25 50.60 0.35
N ARG A 404 -1.62 51.51 1.12
CA ARG A 404 -1.20 51.23 2.49
C ARG A 404 -2.34 50.73 3.38
N ARG A 405 -3.52 51.35 3.29
CA ARG A 405 -4.70 50.99 4.10
C ARG A 405 -5.22 49.59 3.79
N ARG A 406 -5.28 49.20 2.52
CA ARG A 406 -5.68 47.83 2.11
C ARG A 406 -4.72 46.75 2.60
N TYR A 407 -3.43 47.09 2.77
CA TYR A 407 -2.45 46.17 3.34
C TYR A 407 -2.54 46.11 4.87
N SER A 408 -2.77 47.23 5.56
CA SER A 408 -2.92 47.24 7.03
C SER A 408 -4.23 46.63 7.55
N GLU A 409 -5.25 46.50 6.71
CA GLU A 409 -6.54 45.89 7.07
C GLU A 409 -6.56 44.36 6.82
N ASN A 410 -5.47 43.78 6.28
CA ASN A 410 -5.33 42.34 6.01
C ASN A 410 -4.22 41.64 6.84
N GLU A 411 -3.52 42.38 7.71
CA GLU A 411 -2.78 41.81 8.87
C GLU A 411 -3.73 41.65 10.07
#